data_AF-A0A2P7BEY1-F1
#
_entry.id   AF-A0A2P7BEY1-F1
#
_cell.length_a   1.000
_cell.length_b   1.000
_cell.length_c   1.000
_cell.angle_alpha   90.00
_cell.angle_beta   90.00
_cell.angle_gamma   90.00
#
_symmetry.space_group_name_H-M   'P 1'
#
loop_
_entity.id
_entity.type
_entity.pdbx_description
1 polymer ?
#
loop_
_entity_poly.entity_id
_entity_poly.type
_entity_poly.pdbx_seq_one_letter_code
_entity_poly.pdbx_strand_id
1 'polypeptide(L)'
;MTIDELLAELRVRYPDGPPWRERLSITNMDILKWTASAGMSRQDLYDQLALELAHGFNASELSFEFCDAVVNEIHWVIIFCDEQRPHFFSEIYLAFDSGEYLHDGSPDKDPVEAYTRPQIERILDSVTVR
;
A
#
# COMPACT_ATOMS: atom_id res chain seq x y z
N MET A 1 17.77 6.84 -3.34
CA MET A 1 16.85 5.71 -3.53
C MET A 1 15.61 6.26 -4.21
N THR A 2 15.27 5.73 -5.39
CA THR A 2 14.00 6.06 -6.07
C THR A 2 12.86 5.20 -5.51
N ILE A 3 11.61 5.55 -5.82
CA ILE A 3 10.45 4.71 -5.44
C ILE A 3 10.53 3.35 -6.14
N ASP A 4 10.99 3.29 -7.40
CA ASP A 4 11.21 2.01 -8.11
C ASP A 4 12.21 1.10 -7.39
N GLU A 5 13.32 1.64 -6.91
CA GLU A 5 14.33 0.90 -6.14
C GLU A 5 13.73 0.38 -4.82
N LEU A 6 12.89 1.18 -4.18
CA LEU A 6 12.18 0.80 -2.97
C LEU A 6 11.15 -0.30 -3.23
N LEU A 7 10.37 -0.21 -4.31
CA LEU A 7 9.42 -1.27 -4.71
C LEU A 7 10.14 -2.58 -5.03
N ALA A 8 11.30 -2.51 -5.69
CA ALA A 8 12.13 -3.69 -5.91
C ALA A 8 12.62 -4.31 -4.59
N GLU A 9 13.04 -3.49 -3.62
CA GLU A 9 13.39 -3.96 -2.27
C GLU A 9 12.19 -4.63 -1.58
N LEU A 10 11.00 -4.02 -1.65
CA LEU A 10 9.78 -4.53 -1.03
C LEU A 10 9.32 -5.84 -1.67
N ARG A 11 9.37 -5.99 -2.99
CA ARG A 11 9.04 -7.25 -3.68
C ARG A 11 9.90 -8.43 -3.22
N VAL A 12 11.15 -8.18 -2.83
CA VAL A 12 12.03 -9.21 -2.25
C VAL A 12 11.61 -9.56 -0.82
N ARG A 13 11.16 -8.58 -0.03
CA ARG A 13 10.70 -8.79 1.35
C ARG A 13 9.31 -9.42 1.46
N TYR A 14 8.46 -9.17 0.45
CA TYR A 14 7.06 -9.60 0.39
C TYR A 14 6.78 -10.39 -0.89
N PRO A 15 7.40 -11.57 -1.09
CA PRO A 15 7.09 -12.40 -2.26
C PRO A 15 5.64 -12.92 -2.22
N ASP A 16 5.06 -13.11 -3.40
CA ASP A 16 3.76 -13.76 -3.55
C ASP A 16 3.85 -15.26 -3.22
N GLY A 17 2.87 -15.78 -2.47
CA GLY A 17 2.71 -17.23 -2.24
C GLY A 17 3.22 -17.83 -0.90
N PRO A 18 4.30 -17.37 -0.23
CA PRO A 18 4.67 -17.90 1.07
C PRO A 18 3.81 -17.34 2.22
N PRO A 19 3.71 -18.07 3.34
CA PRO A 19 2.90 -17.65 4.48
C PRO A 19 3.45 -16.35 5.09
N TRP A 20 2.53 -15.45 5.44
CA TRP A 20 2.72 -14.17 6.13
C TRP A 20 3.74 -14.16 7.28
N ARG A 21 4.09 -15.31 7.86
CA ARG A 21 5.04 -15.47 8.97
C ARG A 21 6.51 -15.28 8.60
N GLU A 22 6.85 -15.31 7.31
CA GLU A 22 8.23 -15.12 6.84
C GLU A 22 8.50 -13.71 6.29
N ARG A 23 7.48 -12.84 6.29
CA ARG A 23 7.61 -11.45 5.84
C ARG A 23 8.41 -10.64 6.87
N LEU A 24 9.38 -9.87 6.38
CA LEU A 24 10.16 -8.96 7.21
C LEU A 24 9.40 -7.65 7.37
N SER A 25 8.91 -7.37 8.58
CA SER A 25 8.18 -6.14 8.88
C SER A 25 8.95 -4.87 8.50
N ILE A 26 8.21 -3.87 8.03
CA ILE A 26 8.75 -2.53 7.81
C ILE A 26 8.91 -1.86 9.17
N THR A 27 10.13 -1.41 9.47
CA THR A 27 10.42 -0.75 10.75
C THR A 27 10.51 0.76 10.60
N ASN A 28 10.46 1.48 11.72
CA ASN A 28 10.78 2.92 11.72
C ASN A 28 12.19 3.21 11.16
N MET A 29 13.15 2.29 11.37
CA MET A 29 14.50 2.44 10.82
C MET A 29 14.52 2.33 9.29
N ASP A 30 13.69 1.47 8.72
CA ASP A 30 13.51 1.39 7.27
C ASP A 30 12.96 2.72 6.73
N ILE A 31 11.90 3.27 7.34
CA ILE A 31 11.35 4.57 6.92
C ILE A 31 12.39 5.69 7.01
N LEU A 32 13.17 5.75 8.09
CA LEU A 32 14.24 6.74 8.24
C LEU A 32 15.32 6.59 7.16
N LYS A 33 15.71 5.36 6.83
CA LYS A 33 16.66 5.09 5.75
C LYS A 33 16.10 5.53 4.40
N TRP A 34 14.85 5.18 4.10
CA TRP A 34 14.22 5.48 2.82
C TRP A 34 14.00 6.97 2.62
N THR A 35 13.45 7.68 3.61
CA THR A 35 13.26 9.13 3.56
C THR A 35 14.58 9.89 3.39
N ALA A 36 15.63 9.51 4.13
CA ALA A 36 16.95 10.11 3.96
C ALA A 36 17.55 9.83 2.58
N SER A 37 17.35 8.61 2.05
CA SER A 37 17.89 8.21 0.75
C SER A 37 17.13 8.80 -0.44
N ALA A 38 15.84 9.07 -0.28
CA ALA A 38 14.97 9.66 -1.29
C ALA A 38 14.93 11.19 -1.23
N GLY A 39 15.37 11.79 -0.11
CA GLY A 39 15.26 13.23 0.12
C GLY A 39 13.81 13.69 0.32
N MET A 40 12.96 12.82 0.85
CA MET A 40 11.52 13.04 1.02
C MET A 40 11.15 13.18 2.49
N SER A 41 10.05 13.89 2.78
CA SER A 41 9.40 13.76 4.08
C SER A 41 8.78 12.36 4.22
N ARG A 42 8.46 11.95 5.45
CA ARG A 42 7.76 10.68 5.69
C ARG A 42 6.39 10.66 5.01
N GLN A 43 5.65 11.76 5.10
CA GLN A 43 4.33 11.88 4.49
C GLN A 43 4.41 11.74 2.97
N ASP A 44 5.36 12.43 2.32
CA ASP A 44 5.56 12.32 0.87
C ASP A 44 5.97 10.91 0.45
N LEU A 45 6.78 10.23 1.26
CA LEU A 45 7.17 8.84 1.00
C LEU A 45 5.96 7.90 1.09
N TYR A 46 5.10 8.07 2.09
CA TYR A 46 3.89 7.26 2.26
C TYR A 46 2.93 7.46 1.08
N ASP A 47 2.65 8.70 0.72
CA ASP A 47 1.74 9.03 -0.37
C ASP A 47 2.29 8.52 -1.71
N GLN A 48 3.58 8.71 -2.01
CA GLN A 48 4.18 8.23 -3.26
C GLN A 48 4.23 6.70 -3.33
N LEU A 49 4.60 6.02 -2.24
CA LEU A 49 4.63 4.57 -2.24
C LEU A 49 3.22 3.99 -2.40
N ALA A 50 2.22 4.54 -1.71
CA ALA A 50 0.83 4.14 -1.88
C ALA A 50 0.33 4.38 -3.31
N LEU A 51 0.68 5.51 -3.92
CA LEU A 51 0.33 5.82 -5.31
C LEU A 51 0.87 4.77 -6.29
N GLU A 52 2.15 4.41 -6.17
CA GLU A 52 2.75 3.40 -7.06
C GLU A 52 2.17 2.00 -6.83
N LEU A 53 1.85 1.64 -5.59
CA LEU A 53 1.12 0.39 -5.30
C LEU A 53 -0.26 0.39 -5.97
N ALA A 54 -0.99 1.51 -5.87
CA ALA A 54 -2.29 1.65 -6.51
C ALA A 54 -2.19 1.55 -8.04
N HIS A 55 -1.22 2.22 -8.67
CA HIS A 55 -0.98 2.12 -10.11
C HIS A 55 -0.63 0.69 -10.54
N GLY A 56 0.33 0.06 -9.88
CA GLY A 56 0.74 -1.31 -10.21
C GLY A 56 -0.38 -2.33 -10.00
N PHE A 57 -1.19 -2.18 -8.94
CA PHE A 57 -2.35 -3.04 -8.73
C PHE A 57 -3.42 -2.83 -9.82
N ASN A 58 -3.73 -1.58 -10.16
CA ASN A 58 -4.71 -1.25 -11.20
C ASN A 58 -4.27 -1.77 -12.58
N ALA A 59 -2.97 -1.71 -12.88
CA ALA A 59 -2.37 -2.27 -14.09
C ALA A 59 -2.23 -3.81 -14.06
N SER A 60 -2.59 -4.47 -12.95
CA SER A 60 -2.39 -5.91 -12.71
C SER A 60 -0.92 -6.35 -12.77
N GLU A 61 0.00 -5.44 -12.45
CA GLU A 61 1.45 -5.69 -12.33
C GLU A 61 1.88 -6.03 -10.90
N LEU A 62 1.04 -5.69 -9.92
CA LEU A 62 1.19 -6.02 -8.51
C LEU A 62 -0.03 -6.80 -8.02
N SER A 63 0.20 -7.82 -7.21
CA SER A 63 -0.88 -8.60 -6.57
C SER A 63 -1.56 -7.79 -5.48
N PHE A 64 -2.81 -8.16 -5.17
CA PHE A 64 -3.52 -7.60 -4.02
C PHE A 64 -2.73 -7.88 -2.74
N GLU A 65 -2.29 -9.12 -2.55
CA GLU A 65 -1.61 -9.59 -1.35
C GLU A 65 -0.30 -8.86 -1.07
N PHE A 66 0.43 -8.46 -2.12
CA PHE A 66 1.62 -7.65 -1.98
C PHE A 66 1.29 -6.22 -1.56
N CYS A 67 0.39 -5.57 -2.31
CA CYS A 67 0.02 -4.18 -2.05
C CYS A 67 -0.57 -4.01 -0.66
N ASP A 68 -1.53 -4.87 -0.30
CA ASP A 68 -2.18 -4.91 1.00
C ASP A 68 -1.16 -5.06 2.14
N ALA A 69 -0.25 -6.02 2.02
CA ALA A 69 0.77 -6.25 3.04
C ALA A 69 1.66 -5.01 3.26
N VAL A 70 2.06 -4.34 2.18
CA VAL A 70 2.92 -3.15 2.28
C VAL A 70 2.18 -1.98 2.91
N VAL A 71 0.93 -1.70 2.52
CA VAL A 71 0.17 -0.59 3.12
C VAL A 71 -0.17 -0.85 4.59
N ASN A 72 -0.44 -2.10 4.97
CA ASN A 72 -0.65 -2.51 6.35
C ASN A 72 0.63 -2.30 7.20
N GLU A 73 1.80 -2.63 6.67
CA GLU A 73 3.07 -2.45 7.37
C GLU A 73 3.42 -0.96 7.57
N ILE A 74 3.19 -0.12 6.56
CA ILE A 74 3.33 1.33 6.71
C ILE A 74 2.33 1.89 7.72
N HIS A 75 1.08 1.41 7.69
CA HIS A 75 0.06 1.78 8.67
C HIS A 75 0.51 1.50 10.09
N TRP A 76 1.10 0.33 10.35
CA TRP A 76 1.64 -0.01 11.67
C TRP A 76 2.76 0.93 12.09
N VAL A 77 3.68 1.29 11.19
CA VAL A 77 4.73 2.27 11.51
C VAL A 77 4.13 3.62 11.90
N ILE A 78 3.15 4.12 11.14
CA ILE A 78 2.46 5.40 11.46
C ILE A 78 1.85 5.35 12.86
N ILE A 79 1.17 4.24 13.23
CA ILE A 79 0.61 4.05 14.56
C ILE A 79 1.70 4.02 15.64
N PHE A 80 2.74 3.20 15.47
CA PHE A 80 3.77 3.03 16.49
C PHE A 80 4.66 4.25 16.69
N CYS A 81 4.76 5.12 15.68
CA CYS A 81 5.49 6.37 15.75
C CYS A 81 4.62 7.57 16.16
N ASP A 82 3.33 7.36 16.43
CA ASP A 82 2.36 8.43 16.78
C ASP A 82 2.32 9.55 15.73
N GLU A 83 2.31 9.16 14.44
CA GLU A 83 2.35 10.10 13.32
C GLU A 83 0.97 10.42 12.80
N GLN A 84 0.80 11.65 12.30
CA GLN A 84 -0.38 12.00 11.54
C GLN A 84 -0.35 11.26 10.20
N ARG A 85 -1.30 10.35 10.00
CA ARG A 85 -1.49 9.66 8.72
C ARG A 85 -1.88 10.65 7.62
N PRO A 86 -1.16 10.68 6.48
CA PRO A 86 -1.58 11.47 5.32
C PRO A 86 -2.96 11.03 4.81
N HIS A 87 -3.76 11.99 4.36
CA HIS A 87 -5.11 11.69 3.85
C HIS A 87 -5.06 10.78 2.63
N PHE A 88 -4.17 11.06 1.68
CA PHE A 88 -4.08 10.33 0.43
C PHE A 88 -3.63 8.88 0.65
N PHE A 89 -2.57 8.66 1.45
CA PHE A 89 -2.23 7.32 1.94
C PHE A 89 -3.42 6.63 2.60
N SER A 90 -4.20 7.34 3.42
CA SER A 90 -5.35 6.76 4.12
C SER A 90 -6.44 6.27 3.15
N GLU A 91 -6.69 6.98 2.05
CA GLU A 91 -7.68 6.57 1.04
C GLU A 91 -7.27 5.26 0.37
N ILE A 92 -5.99 5.14 0.00
CA ILE A 92 -5.45 3.93 -0.62
C ILE A 92 -5.43 2.77 0.38
N TYR A 93 -4.97 3.02 1.61
CA TYR A 93 -4.99 2.02 2.69
C TYR A 93 -6.40 1.45 2.89
N LEU A 94 -7.42 2.30 3.00
CA LEU A 94 -8.81 1.87 3.18
C LEU A 94 -9.37 1.11 1.97
N ALA A 95 -8.91 1.44 0.76
CA ALA A 95 -9.29 0.70 -0.44
C ALA A 95 -8.77 -0.76 -0.40
N PHE A 96 -7.53 -0.97 0.02
CA PHE A 96 -6.97 -2.32 0.20
C PHE A 96 -7.64 -3.06 1.36
N ASP A 97 -7.82 -2.42 2.53
CA ASP A 97 -8.52 -2.99 3.69
C ASP A 97 -9.93 -3.49 3.32
N SER A 98 -10.65 -2.77 2.46
CA SER A 98 -11.99 -3.19 2.00
C SER A 98 -12.01 -4.50 1.20
N GLY A 99 -10.86 -4.95 0.69
CA GLY A 99 -10.71 -6.22 -0.01
C GLY A 99 -10.41 -7.41 0.91
N GLU A 100 -10.13 -7.18 2.19
CA GLU A 100 -9.73 -8.25 3.12
C GLU A 100 -10.89 -9.12 3.63
N TYR A 101 -12.12 -8.61 3.58
CA TYR A 101 -13.27 -9.25 4.21
C TYR A 101 -14.51 -9.29 3.33
N LEU A 102 -15.35 -10.30 3.57
CA LEU A 102 -16.68 -10.38 2.98
C LEU A 102 -17.57 -9.30 3.61
N HIS A 103 -18.11 -8.41 2.77
CA HIS A 103 -19.05 -7.39 3.19
C HIS A 103 -20.46 -7.96 3.34
N ASP A 104 -21.19 -7.47 4.34
CA ASP A 104 -22.57 -7.88 4.60
C ASP A 104 -23.43 -7.75 3.34
N GLY A 105 -24.14 -8.83 2.99
CA GLY A 105 -25.00 -8.87 1.81
C GLY A 105 -24.31 -9.14 0.47
N SER A 106 -23.00 -9.44 0.46
CA SER A 106 -22.27 -9.84 -0.76
C SER A 106 -21.34 -11.07 -0.55
N PRO A 107 -21.82 -12.19 0.02
CA PRO A 107 -20.95 -13.33 0.35
C PRO A 107 -20.36 -14.05 -0.87
N ASP A 108 -20.97 -13.92 -2.05
CA ASP A 108 -20.57 -14.64 -3.26
C ASP A 108 -19.62 -13.86 -4.18
N LYS A 109 -19.22 -12.64 -3.80
CA LYS A 109 -18.31 -11.81 -4.59
C LYS A 109 -16.92 -11.81 -3.97
N ASP A 110 -15.92 -11.89 -4.83
CA ASP A 110 -14.55 -11.57 -4.44
C ASP A 110 -14.49 -10.11 -3.95
N PRO A 111 -14.16 -9.85 -2.67
CA PRO A 111 -14.11 -8.50 -2.14
C PRO A 111 -13.09 -7.62 -2.84
N VAL A 112 -11.99 -8.18 -3.34
CA VAL A 112 -10.95 -7.43 -4.07
C VAL A 112 -11.55 -6.84 -5.34
N GLU A 113 -12.26 -7.66 -6.12
CA GLU A 113 -12.91 -7.25 -7.36
C GLU A 113 -14.12 -6.35 -7.11
N ALA A 114 -14.86 -6.58 -6.03
CA ALA A 114 -16.07 -5.83 -5.71
C ALA A 114 -15.80 -4.47 -5.05
N TYR A 115 -14.71 -4.33 -4.29
CA TYR A 115 -14.45 -3.16 -3.44
C TYR A 115 -13.09 -2.52 -3.70
N THR A 116 -11.99 -3.27 -3.64
CA THR A 116 -10.64 -2.68 -3.80
C THR A 116 -10.45 -2.12 -5.19
N ARG A 117 -10.69 -2.91 -6.26
CA ARG A 117 -10.50 -2.43 -7.64
C ARG A 117 -11.29 -1.17 -7.96
N PRO A 118 -12.63 -1.09 -7.73
CA PRO A 118 -13.38 0.12 -8.04
C PRO A 118 -12.99 1.33 -7.18
N GLN A 119 -12.45 1.12 -5.98
CA GLN A 119 -11.97 2.21 -5.14
C GLN A 119 -10.63 2.75 -5.62
N ILE A 120 -9.69 1.86 -5.94
CA ILE A 120 -8.39 2.25 -6.51
C ILE A 120 -8.58 2.98 -7.84
N GLU A 121 -9.41 2.46 -8.75
CA GLU A 121 -9.73 3.14 -10.02
C GLU A 121 -10.22 4.58 -9.79
N ARG A 122 -11.18 4.77 -8.88
CA ARG A 122 -11.71 6.10 -8.54
C ARG A 122 -10.66 7.04 -7.95
N ILE A 123 -9.79 6.53 -7.08
CA ILE A 123 -8.71 7.32 -6.48
C ILE A 123 -7.74 7.77 -7.59
N LEU A 124 -7.32 6.86 -8.48
CA LEU A 124 -6.40 7.16 -9.59
C LEU A 124 -7.00 8.12 -10.62
N ASP A 125 -8.30 8.02 -10.90
CA ASP A 125 -8.99 8.98 -11.76
C ASP A 125 -8.96 10.40 -11.16
N SER A 126 -9.08 10.53 -9.84
CA SER A 126 -9.10 11.83 -9.17
C SER A 126 -7.76 12.59 -9.19
N VAL A 127 -6.64 11.86 -9.34
CA VAL A 127 -5.29 12.44 -9.42
C VAL A 127 -4.85 12.70 -10.87
N THR A 128 -5.42 12.00 -11.84
CA THR A 128 -5.10 12.17 -13.28
C THR A 128 -5.74 13.43 -13.89
N VAL A 129 -6.80 13.97 -13.29
CA VAL A 129 -7.55 15.15 -13.79
C VAL A 129 -6.93 16.49 -13.32
N ARG A 130 -5.61 16.58 -13.21
CA ARG A 130 -4.89 17.82 -12.87
C ARG A 130 -3.99 18.32 -13.98
#